data_AF-A0A1F9I649-F1
#
_entry.id   AF-A0A1F9I649-F1
#
_cell.length_a   1.000
_cell.length_b   1.000
_cell.length_c   1.000
_cell.angle_alpha   90.00
_cell.angle_beta   90.00
_cell.angle_gamma   90.00
#
_symmetry.space_group_name_H-M   'P 1'
#
loop_
_entity.id
_entity.type
_entity.pdbx_description
1 polymer ?
#
loop_
_entity_poly.entity_id
_entity_poly.type
_entity_poly.pdbx_seq_one_letter_code
_entity_poly.pdbx_strand_id
1 'polypeptide(L)'
;MKRTTVISVVVLMLILSGIGGFAGAQTSPDGRMMGPAHGMMGFSRASADRPLITLMLDHQQDLSLSAEQVRSLEVIRSDFQQEAAQRITELEAAEKELDVLLRQVPVDLSRVEATLRKIEGLKVALRLGRIKAIDQGRALLSTDQENRLQALLEQGGLPSRRQRG
;
A
#
# COMPACT_ATOMS: atom_id res chain seq x y z
N MET A 1 57.94 -2.01 6.10
CA MET A 1 57.57 -1.51 4.75
C MET A 1 56.16 -2.03 4.45
N LYS A 2 55.10 -1.39 4.93
CA LYS A 2 54.23 -0.45 4.18
C LYS A 2 54.03 -0.83 2.70
N ARG A 3 52.86 -1.38 2.39
CA ARG A 3 51.99 -1.02 1.24
C ARG A 3 50.61 -1.65 1.45
N THR A 4 49.85 -1.05 2.37
CA THR A 4 48.38 -1.07 2.39
C THR A 4 47.92 -0.32 1.15
N THR A 5 47.44 -1.02 0.12
CA THR A 5 46.78 -0.39 -1.01
C THR A 5 45.29 -0.31 -0.70
N VAL A 6 44.90 0.86 -0.19
CA VAL A 6 43.53 1.36 -0.20
C VAL A 6 43.09 1.43 -1.67
N ILE A 7 42.11 0.63 -2.06
CA ILE A 7 41.36 0.83 -3.31
C ILE A 7 39.97 1.29 -2.90
N SER A 8 39.83 2.60 -2.70
CA SER A 8 38.54 3.28 -2.81
C SER A 8 38.29 3.61 -4.27
N VAL A 9 37.00 3.72 -4.60
CA VAL A 9 36.39 4.43 -5.74
C VAL A 9 35.91 3.53 -6.89
N VAL A 10 34.58 3.29 -6.84
CA VAL A 10 33.61 3.35 -7.96
C VAL A 10 33.70 2.29 -9.06
N VAL A 11 32.79 1.31 -8.96
CA VAL A 11 32.10 0.68 -10.11
C VAL A 11 30.62 0.59 -9.70
N LEU A 12 29.84 1.66 -9.94
CA LEU A 12 28.91 1.79 -11.08
C LEU A 12 27.87 0.65 -11.07
N MET A 13 26.75 0.79 -10.36
CA MET A 13 25.54 1.47 -10.84
C MET A 13 25.22 1.14 -12.30
N LEU A 14 24.75 -0.08 -12.60
CA LEU A 14 24.09 -0.39 -13.89
C LEU A 14 23.39 -1.77 -13.92
N ILE A 15 22.47 -2.07 -12.99
CA ILE A 15 21.35 -3.01 -13.26
C ILE A 15 20.07 -2.54 -12.54
N LEU A 16 19.66 -1.32 -12.83
CA LEU A 16 18.27 -0.88 -12.77
C LEU A 16 18.12 0.15 -13.87
N SER A 17 17.66 -0.33 -15.01
CA SER A 17 17.25 0.46 -16.17
C SER A 17 16.25 1.53 -15.75
N GLY A 18 16.75 2.75 -15.62
CA GLY A 18 15.96 3.93 -15.32
C GLY A 18 16.77 5.20 -15.02
N ILE A 19 17.92 5.43 -15.67
CA ILE A 19 18.56 6.76 -15.65
C ILE A 19 18.27 7.44 -16.98
N GLY A 20 17.22 8.25 -17.00
CA GLY A 20 17.25 9.49 -17.76
C GLY A 20 18.00 10.55 -16.96
N GLY A 21 18.74 11.42 -17.65
CA GLY A 21 19.00 12.78 -17.17
C GLY A 21 20.33 13.04 -16.47
N PHE A 22 21.45 12.78 -17.14
CA PHE A 22 22.61 13.68 -17.00
C PHE A 22 22.35 14.92 -17.89
N ALA A 23 21.60 15.88 -17.37
CA ALA A 23 21.44 17.20 -17.98
C ALA A 23 21.09 18.24 -16.90
N GLY A 24 22.07 19.09 -16.56
CA GLY A 24 21.88 20.42 -16.00
C GLY A 24 21.01 20.55 -14.74
N ALA A 25 21.65 20.53 -13.57
CA ALA A 25 21.14 21.24 -12.40
C ALA A 25 21.16 22.74 -12.68
N GLN A 26 20.14 23.24 -13.38
CA GLN A 26 19.83 24.67 -13.45
C GLN A 26 19.03 25.03 -12.21
N THR A 27 19.65 25.81 -11.34
CA THR A 27 19.03 26.39 -10.15
C THR A 27 17.99 27.42 -10.59
N SER A 28 16.77 27.35 -10.06
CA SER A 28 15.83 28.47 -10.15
C SER A 28 16.14 29.48 -9.05
N PRO A 29 15.89 30.79 -9.25
CA PRO A 29 16.36 31.86 -8.36
C PRO A 29 15.76 31.83 -6.94
N ASP A 30 14.72 31.03 -6.71
CA ASP A 30 13.85 31.16 -5.53
C ASP A 30 14.14 30.13 -4.42
N GLY A 31 15.23 29.36 -4.54
CA GLY A 31 15.78 28.54 -3.44
C GLY A 31 14.88 27.41 -2.89
N ARG A 32 13.80 27.03 -3.57
CA ARG A 32 12.91 25.94 -3.12
C ARG A 32 13.25 24.62 -3.82
N MET A 33 13.61 23.61 -3.03
CA MET A 33 13.74 22.21 -3.49
C MET A 33 12.36 21.67 -3.87
N MET A 34 12.10 21.45 -5.16
CA MET A 34 11.03 20.57 -5.61
C MET A 34 11.50 19.12 -5.42
N GLY A 35 11.09 18.50 -4.32
CA GLY A 35 11.27 17.07 -4.12
C GLY A 35 10.53 16.27 -5.21
N PRO A 36 11.00 15.07 -5.55
CA PRO A 36 10.41 14.29 -6.62
C PRO A 36 9.01 13.83 -6.22
N ALA A 37 7.99 14.44 -6.84
CA ALA A 37 6.65 13.89 -6.92
C ALA A 37 6.73 12.57 -7.70
N HIS A 38 6.98 11.45 -7.01
CA HIS A 38 6.90 10.12 -7.59
C HIS A 38 5.43 9.76 -7.85
N GLY A 39 5.00 10.04 -9.08
CA GLY A 39 3.80 9.46 -9.66
C GLY A 39 3.97 7.95 -9.83
N MET A 40 3.44 7.18 -8.88
CA MET A 40 2.98 5.82 -9.13
C MET A 40 1.52 5.88 -9.59
N MET A 41 1.31 6.17 -10.87
CA MET A 41 0.05 5.89 -11.56
C MET A 41 0.02 4.40 -11.94
N GLY A 42 -0.88 3.66 -11.31
CA GLY A 42 -1.20 2.27 -11.62
C GLY A 42 -2.08 1.72 -10.50
N PHE A 43 -3.34 1.46 -10.81
CA PHE A 43 -4.50 1.28 -9.92
C PHE A 43 -5.08 2.59 -9.38
N SER A 44 -6.32 2.90 -9.75
CA SER A 44 -7.13 3.94 -9.14
C SER A 44 -7.23 3.69 -7.62
N ARG A 45 -6.32 4.29 -6.85
CA ARG A 45 -6.29 4.27 -5.38
C ARG A 45 -7.59 4.77 -4.74
N ALA A 46 -8.44 5.47 -5.48
CA ALA A 46 -9.66 6.08 -4.95
C ALA A 46 -10.75 5.07 -4.53
N SER A 47 -10.75 3.83 -5.06
CA SER A 47 -11.76 2.82 -4.70
C SER A 47 -11.22 1.70 -3.81
N ALA A 48 -9.94 1.34 -3.94
CA ALA A 48 -9.32 0.22 -3.22
C ALA A 48 -8.81 0.57 -1.81
N ASP A 49 -8.59 1.85 -1.48
CA ASP A 49 -8.06 2.26 -0.17
C ASP A 49 -9.12 2.64 0.86
N ARG A 50 -10.40 2.74 0.50
CA ARG A 50 -11.46 2.97 1.50
C ARG A 50 -11.75 1.69 2.29
N PRO A 51 -11.84 1.73 3.62
CA PRO A 51 -12.26 0.57 4.42
C PRO A 51 -13.75 0.33 4.16
N LEU A 52 -14.11 -0.36 3.07
CA LEU A 52 -15.47 -0.44 2.55
C LEU A 52 -16.48 -0.93 3.59
N ILE A 53 -16.11 -1.92 4.41
CA ILE A 53 -16.96 -2.39 5.51
C ILE A 53 -17.21 -1.29 6.54
N THR A 54 -16.21 -0.46 6.82
CA THR A 54 -16.39 0.70 7.72
C THR A 54 -17.33 1.71 7.09
N LEU A 55 -17.22 1.99 5.79
CA LEU A 55 -18.19 2.82 5.08
C LEU A 55 -19.61 2.25 5.17
N MET A 56 -19.79 0.94 4.97
CA MET A 56 -21.10 0.29 5.10
C MET A 56 -21.69 0.49 6.51
N LEU A 57 -20.87 0.32 7.54
CA LEU A 57 -21.28 0.50 8.94
C LEU A 57 -21.59 1.97 9.27
N ASP A 58 -20.77 2.91 8.81
CA ASP A 58 -20.97 4.35 9.00
C ASP A 58 -22.27 4.84 8.32
N HIS A 59 -22.64 4.22 7.19
CA HIS A 59 -23.85 4.51 6.41
C HIS A 59 -24.96 3.46 6.59
N GLN A 60 -25.00 2.75 7.72
CA GLN A 60 -25.96 1.67 7.94
C GLN A 60 -27.43 2.08 7.77
N GLN A 61 -27.79 3.32 8.10
CA GLN A 61 -29.15 3.85 7.94
C GLN A 61 -29.49 4.11 6.47
N ASP A 62 -28.57 4.75 5.72
CA ASP A 62 -28.72 5.04 4.29
C ASP A 62 -28.83 3.74 3.47
N LEU A 63 -28.04 2.74 3.87
CA LEU A 63 -28.07 1.39 3.30
C LEU A 63 -29.24 0.55 3.81
N SER A 64 -29.99 1.01 4.82
CA SER A 64 -31.06 0.24 5.47
C SER A 64 -30.60 -1.16 5.88
N LEU A 65 -29.43 -1.26 6.51
CA LEU A 65 -28.90 -2.53 7.01
C LEU A 65 -29.75 -3.05 8.18
N SER A 66 -30.00 -4.35 8.20
CA SER A 66 -30.60 -5.01 9.36
C SER A 66 -29.61 -5.09 10.52
N ALA A 67 -30.11 -5.24 11.74
CA ALA A 67 -29.26 -5.44 12.92
C ALA A 67 -28.35 -6.67 12.80
N GLU A 68 -28.80 -7.71 12.09
CA GLU A 68 -28.01 -8.91 11.82
C GLU A 68 -26.88 -8.64 10.82
N GLN A 69 -27.17 -7.89 9.75
CA GLN A 69 -26.16 -7.47 8.77
C GLN A 69 -25.09 -6.60 9.44
N VAL A 70 -25.48 -5.63 10.27
CA VAL A 70 -24.55 -4.78 11.03
C VAL A 70 -23.64 -5.62 11.91
N ARG A 71 -24.21 -6.52 12.73
CA ARG A 71 -23.42 -7.40 13.61
C ARG A 71 -22.43 -8.27 12.82
N SER A 72 -22.86 -8.78 11.67
CA SER A 72 -22.02 -9.63 10.82
C SER A 72 -20.88 -8.84 10.18
N LEU A 73 -21.14 -7.62 9.72
CA LEU A 73 -20.11 -6.71 9.20
C LEU A 73 -19.11 -6.29 10.28
N GLU A 74 -19.56 -6.06 11.51
CA GLU A 74 -18.68 -5.79 12.65
C GLU A 74 -17.71 -6.94 12.92
N VAL A 75 -18.21 -8.18 12.90
CA VAL A 75 -17.38 -9.39 13.07
C VAL A 75 -16.36 -9.52 11.95
N ILE A 76 -16.80 -9.40 10.69
CA ILE A 76 -15.88 -9.47 9.53
C ILE A 76 -14.78 -8.40 9.64
N ARG A 77 -15.15 -7.18 10.06
CA ARG A 77 -14.19 -6.09 10.26
C ARG A 77 -13.21 -6.41 11.39
N SER A 78 -13.69 -6.87 12.55
CA SER A 78 -12.83 -7.17 13.70
C SER A 78 -11.85 -8.30 13.42
N ASP A 79 -12.32 -9.36 12.76
CA ASP A 79 -11.50 -10.53 12.45
C ASP A 79 -10.38 -10.13 11.49
N PHE A 80 -10.71 -9.39 10.43
CA PHE A 80 -9.70 -8.86 9.51
C PHE A 80 -8.72 -7.92 10.22
N GLN A 81 -9.19 -7.03 11.10
CA GLN A 81 -8.32 -6.10 11.84
C GLN A 81 -7.33 -6.84 12.74
N GLN A 82 -7.79 -7.89 13.43
CA GLN A 82 -6.94 -8.72 14.27
C GLN A 82 -5.86 -9.45 13.44
N GLU A 83 -6.24 -10.09 12.34
CA GLU A 83 -5.29 -10.74 11.44
C GLU A 83 -4.31 -9.74 10.81
N ALA A 84 -4.80 -8.57 10.41
CA ALA A 84 -3.98 -7.54 9.79
C ALA A 84 -2.95 -6.98 10.78
N ALA A 85 -3.32 -6.75 12.05
CA ALA A 85 -2.40 -6.26 13.08
C ALA A 85 -1.22 -7.22 13.31
N GLN A 86 -1.50 -8.53 13.36
CA GLN A 86 -0.46 -9.55 13.48
C GLN A 86 0.49 -9.51 12.27
N ARG A 87 -0.06 -9.48 11.05
CA ARG A 87 0.74 -9.46 9.81
C ARG A 87 1.55 -8.18 9.63
N ILE A 88 1.02 -7.03 10.05
CA ILE A 88 1.75 -5.75 10.04
C ILE A 88 2.94 -5.83 10.98
N THR A 89 2.76 -6.38 12.18
CA THR A 89 3.85 -6.60 13.14
C THR A 89 4.93 -7.51 12.55
N GLU A 90 4.55 -8.60 11.91
CA GLU A 90 5.48 -9.52 11.24
C GLU A 90 6.21 -8.85 10.06
N LEU A 91 5.53 -7.98 9.33
CA LEU A 91 6.08 -7.24 8.20
C LEU A 91 7.14 -6.26 8.68
N GLU A 92 6.83 -5.45 9.71
CA GLU A 92 7.80 -4.53 10.33
C GLU A 92 9.02 -5.27 10.88
N ALA A 93 8.82 -6.45 11.48
CA ALA A 93 9.92 -7.27 11.97
C ALA A 93 10.80 -7.79 10.81
N ALA A 94 10.19 -8.23 9.70
CA ALA A 94 10.92 -8.70 8.53
C ALA A 94 11.67 -7.55 7.81
N GLU A 95 11.10 -6.35 7.75
CA GLU A 95 11.77 -5.17 7.21
C GLU A 95 12.98 -4.77 8.07
N LYS A 96 12.85 -4.79 9.40
CA LYS A 96 13.99 -4.57 10.31
C LYS A 96 15.07 -5.64 10.17
N GLU A 97 14.67 -6.90 9.98
CA GLU A 97 15.62 -7.99 9.72
C GLU A 97 16.39 -7.75 8.42
N LEU A 98 15.70 -7.36 7.34
CA LEU A 98 16.33 -7.02 6.06
C LEU A 98 17.36 -5.89 6.23
N ASP A 99 17.01 -4.82 6.94
CA ASP A 99 17.92 -3.70 7.22
C ASP A 99 19.19 -4.13 7.95
N VAL A 100 19.09 -5.11 8.86
CA VAL A 100 20.25 -5.67 9.58
C VAL A 100 21.11 -6.51 8.63
N LEU A 101 20.50 -7.35 7.80
CA LEU A 101 21.23 -8.21 6.85
C LEU A 101 22.04 -7.41 5.84
N LEU A 102 21.48 -6.31 5.34
CA LEU A 102 22.13 -5.45 4.35
C LEU A 102 23.34 -4.68 4.91
N ARG A 103 23.49 -4.58 6.25
CA ARG A 103 24.66 -3.95 6.90
C ARG A 103 25.81 -4.92 7.15
N GLN A 104 25.62 -6.22 6.91
CA GLN A 104 26.66 -7.23 7.10
C GLN A 104 27.70 -7.16 5.99
N VAL A 105 28.96 -7.48 6.33
CA VAL A 105 30.05 -7.62 5.36
C VAL A 105 30.78 -8.94 5.63
N PRO A 106 30.68 -9.93 4.73
CA PRO A 106 29.87 -9.95 3.50
C PRO A 106 28.36 -10.02 3.80
N VAL A 107 27.53 -9.62 2.83
CA VAL A 107 26.06 -9.78 2.90
C VAL A 107 25.70 -11.24 2.67
N ASP A 108 24.82 -11.79 3.53
CA ASP A 108 24.20 -13.10 3.32
C ASP A 108 23.04 -12.99 2.32
N LEU A 109 23.35 -13.17 1.03
CA LEU A 109 22.36 -13.05 -0.05
C LEU A 109 21.24 -14.10 0.04
N SER A 110 21.50 -15.29 0.59
CA SER A 110 20.47 -16.32 0.75
C SER A 110 19.42 -15.88 1.76
N ARG A 111 19.86 -15.31 2.88
CA ARG A 111 18.94 -14.80 3.90
C ARG A 111 18.21 -13.53 3.46
N VAL A 112 18.86 -12.67 2.69
CA VAL A 112 18.21 -11.50 2.07
C VAL A 112 17.06 -11.95 1.16
N GLU A 113 17.28 -12.93 0.27
CA GLU A 113 16.24 -13.43 -0.62
C GLU A 113 15.05 -14.01 0.15
N ALA A 114 15.32 -14.84 1.17
CA ALA A 114 14.28 -15.42 2.02
C ALA A 114 13.45 -14.32 2.74
N THR A 115 14.11 -13.29 3.25
CA THR A 115 13.46 -12.18 3.96
C THR A 115 12.59 -11.34 3.01
N LEU A 116 13.08 -11.07 1.79
CA LEU A 116 12.30 -10.39 0.76
C LEU A 116 11.06 -11.19 0.35
N ARG A 117 11.18 -12.50 0.16
CA ARG A 117 10.03 -13.38 -0.14
C ARG A 117 9.00 -13.37 1.00
N LYS A 118 9.45 -13.35 2.26
CA LYS A 118 8.58 -13.22 3.44
C LYS A 118 7.83 -11.88 3.43
N ILE A 119 8.52 -10.77 3.21
CA ILE A 119 7.94 -9.43 3.13
C ILE A 119 6.83 -9.38 2.07
N GLU A 120 7.11 -9.85 0.85
CA GLU A 120 6.11 -9.85 -0.22
C GLU A 120 4.95 -10.81 0.06
N GLY A 121 5.22 -11.98 0.66
CA GLY A 121 4.18 -12.91 1.12
C GLY A 121 3.22 -12.26 2.14
N LEU A 122 3.74 -11.50 3.09
CA LEU A 122 2.94 -10.76 4.09
C LEU A 122 2.08 -9.67 3.43
N LYS A 123 2.64 -8.91 2.49
CA LYS A 123 1.90 -7.89 1.72
C LYS A 123 0.76 -8.52 0.90
N VAL A 124 1.01 -9.65 0.26
CA VAL A 124 -0.02 -10.41 -0.47
C VAL A 124 -1.11 -10.89 0.49
N ALA A 125 -0.74 -11.47 1.63
CA ALA A 125 -1.69 -11.95 2.63
C ALA A 125 -2.59 -10.83 3.17
N LEU A 126 -2.03 -9.64 3.46
CA LEU A 126 -2.79 -8.46 3.88
C LEU A 126 -3.81 -8.02 2.82
N ARG A 127 -3.38 -7.93 1.55
CA ARG A 127 -4.28 -7.54 0.44
C ARG A 127 -5.38 -8.57 0.21
N LEU A 128 -5.03 -9.85 0.22
CA LEU A 128 -5.99 -10.93 0.03
C LEU A 128 -6.99 -10.99 1.19
N GLY A 129 -6.54 -10.83 2.43
CA GLY A 129 -7.43 -10.77 3.60
C GLY A 129 -8.44 -9.63 3.47
N ARG A 130 -8.00 -8.46 3.03
CA ARG A 130 -8.89 -7.31 2.78
C ARG A 130 -9.92 -7.62 1.68
N ILE A 131 -9.49 -8.22 0.58
CA ILE A 131 -10.38 -8.60 -0.53
C ILE A 131 -11.45 -9.58 -0.02
N LYS A 132 -11.04 -10.60 0.74
CA LYS A 132 -11.97 -11.59 1.33
C LYS A 132 -12.97 -10.93 2.27
N ALA A 133 -12.52 -10.05 3.16
CA ALA A 133 -13.41 -9.34 4.06
C ALA A 133 -14.45 -8.52 3.29
N ILE A 134 -14.02 -7.79 2.25
CA ILE A 134 -14.91 -7.00 1.38
C ILE A 134 -15.91 -7.89 0.64
N ASP A 135 -15.45 -9.02 0.09
CA ASP A 135 -16.29 -9.98 -0.62
C ASP A 135 -17.37 -10.55 0.31
N GLN A 136 -16.98 -10.99 1.51
CA GLN A 136 -17.89 -11.45 2.56
C GLN A 136 -18.89 -10.36 2.97
N GLY A 137 -18.42 -9.12 3.16
CA GLY A 137 -19.29 -8.00 3.52
C GLY A 137 -20.32 -7.67 2.43
N ARG A 138 -19.91 -7.70 1.15
CA ARG A 138 -20.84 -7.49 0.02
C ARG A 138 -21.84 -8.62 -0.12
N ALA A 139 -21.45 -9.86 0.14
CA ALA A 139 -22.34 -11.02 0.08
C ALA A 139 -23.50 -10.96 1.10
N LEU A 140 -23.40 -10.11 2.13
CA LEU A 140 -24.49 -9.86 3.08
C LEU A 140 -25.55 -8.90 2.55
N LEU A 141 -25.27 -8.12 1.51
CA LEU A 141 -26.16 -7.07 1.00
C LEU A 141 -27.18 -7.65 0.01
N SER A 142 -28.39 -7.09 0.02
CA SER A 142 -29.32 -7.27 -1.09
C SER A 142 -28.89 -6.44 -2.30
N THR A 143 -29.44 -6.74 -3.48
CA THR A 143 -29.21 -5.96 -4.71
C THR A 143 -29.55 -4.48 -4.52
N ASP A 144 -30.62 -4.16 -3.79
CA ASP A 144 -31.00 -2.76 -3.53
C ASP A 144 -29.99 -2.06 -2.61
N GLN A 145 -29.50 -2.74 -1.58
CA GLN A 145 -28.49 -2.19 -0.66
C GLN A 145 -27.15 -2.00 -1.39
N GLU A 146 -26.79 -2.92 -2.28
CA GLU A 146 -25.60 -2.82 -3.11
C GLU A 146 -25.66 -1.63 -4.08
N ASN A 147 -26.82 -1.40 -4.72
CA ASN A 147 -27.01 -0.22 -5.57
C ASN A 147 -26.87 1.10 -4.77
N ARG A 148 -27.38 1.15 -3.54
CA ARG A 148 -27.20 2.32 -2.66
C ARG A 148 -25.75 2.50 -2.25
N LEU A 149 -25.04 1.42 -1.94
CA LEU A 149 -23.60 1.46 -1.66
C LEU A 149 -22.82 2.00 -2.86
N GLN A 150 -23.13 1.55 -4.07
CA GLN A 150 -22.50 2.04 -5.28
C GLN A 150 -22.73 3.55 -5.46
N ALA A 151 -23.95 4.04 -5.22
CA ALA A 151 -24.25 5.46 -5.26
C ALA A 151 -23.46 6.27 -4.21
N LEU A 152 -23.29 5.75 -2.99
CA LEU A 152 -22.45 6.38 -1.96
C LEU A 152 -20.98 6.46 -2.38
N LEU A 153 -20.45 5.40 -3.01
CA LEU A 153 -19.07 5.35 -3.50
C LEU A 153 -18.82 6.36 -4.62
N GLU A 154 -19.78 6.54 -5.51
CA GLU A 154 -19.75 7.53 -6.59
C GLU A 154 -19.84 8.96 -6.07
N GLN A 155 -20.72 9.23 -5.09
CA GLN A 155 -20.85 10.55 -4.46
C GLN A 155 -19.61 10.94 -3.65
N GLY A 156 -18.96 9.98 -3.00
CA GLY A 156 -17.71 10.19 -2.28
C GLY A 156 -16.47 10.25 -3.18
N GLY A 157 -16.60 10.06 -4.50
CA GLY A 157 -15.50 9.91 -5.45
C GLY A 157 -15.47 11.01 -6.51
N LEU A 158 -14.81 12.14 -6.20
CA LEU A 158 -14.53 13.31 -7.07
C LEU A 158 -15.76 14.10 -7.58
N PRO A 159 -15.78 15.45 -7.46
CA PRO A 159 -16.63 16.25 -8.33
C PRO A 159 -16.21 15.99 -9.78
N SER A 160 -17.17 15.59 -10.61
CA SER A 160 -16.98 15.49 -12.05
C SER A 160 -16.42 16.82 -12.56
N ARG A 161 -15.17 16.80 -13.07
CA ARG A 161 -14.54 17.91 -13.80
C ARG A 161 -15.25 18.06 -15.16
N ARG A 162 -16.53 18.41 -15.15
CA ARG A 162 -17.32 18.86 -16.29
C ARG A 162 -18.15 20.07 -15.84
N GLN A 163 -17.47 21.20 -15.76
CA GLN A 163 -18.03 22.53 -16.01
C GLN A 163 -16.88 23.53 -15.96
N ARG A 164 -16.20 23.69 -17.09
CA ARG A 164 -15.77 25.01 -17.53
C ARG A 164 -16.29 25.14 -18.95
N GLY A 165 -17.29 25.99 -19.11
CA GLY A 165 -17.63 26.55 -20.41
C GLY A 165 -16.52 27.48 -20.90
#